data_AF-A0A091Q4W7-F1
#
_entry.id   AF-A0A091Q4W7-F1
#
_cell.length_a   1.000
_cell.length_b   1.000
_cell.length_c   1.000
_cell.angle_alpha   90.00
_cell.angle_beta   90.00
_cell.angle_gamma   90.00
#
_symmetry.space_group_name_H-M   'P 1'
#
loop_
_entity.id
_entity.type
_entity.pdbx_description
1 polymer ?
#
loop_
_entity_poly.entity_id
_entity_poly.type
_entity_poly.pdbx_seq_one_letter_code
_entity_poly.pdbx_strand_id
1 'polypeptide(L)'
;ITTLDFSRANFSLFKQLLGEIPWHRVLEGKRAQDGWFIFKDHFFQAQDQSIPVGRKSRKGARRPVWLNRELMGKLKWKKRVYRSWKEWVATWEEYKTVVRGCREATRKAKASLELNLAREVKDNRKSFLKYIADKTNTRGNVGPLLNEVGALMTEDTKKAELLNAFFASVYTAGDCPQEPQTPE
;
A
#
# COMPACT_ATOMS: atom_id res chain seq x y z
N ILE A 1 1.55 12.26 5.46
CA ILE A 1 1.16 11.91 6.84
C ILE A 1 2.43 11.78 7.66
N THR A 2 2.74 12.81 8.44
CA THR A 2 3.77 12.83 9.48
C THR A 2 3.20 12.16 10.72
N THR A 3 3.99 11.33 11.41
CA THR A 3 3.56 10.64 12.63
C THR A 3 4.71 10.63 13.63
N LEU A 4 4.40 10.76 14.93
CA LEU A 4 5.39 10.65 15.99
C LEU A 4 6.11 9.30 15.93
N ASP A 5 7.45 9.33 16.03
CA ASP A 5 8.29 8.13 16.01
C ASP A 5 8.71 7.76 17.44
N PHE A 6 7.86 7.01 18.11
CA PHE A 6 8.08 6.56 19.49
C PHE A 6 9.32 5.65 19.64
N SER A 7 9.82 5.04 18.55
CA SER A 7 11.04 4.22 18.61
C SER A 7 12.31 5.05 18.82
N ARG A 8 12.26 6.34 18.47
CA ARG A 8 13.35 7.30 18.63
C ARG A 8 13.08 8.32 19.74
N ALA A 9 12.06 8.09 20.56
CA ALA A 9 11.69 9.00 21.63
C ALA A 9 12.74 9.01 22.75
N ASN A 10 13.09 10.20 23.23
CA ASN A 10 13.88 10.36 24.44
C ASN A 10 12.95 10.45 25.66
N PHE A 11 12.60 9.29 26.23
CA PHE A 11 11.73 9.24 27.41
C PHE A 11 12.34 9.84 28.67
N SER A 12 13.68 9.90 28.77
CA SER A 12 14.35 10.54 29.91
C SER A 12 14.14 12.05 29.90
N LEU A 13 14.33 12.68 28.73
CA LEU A 13 14.03 14.09 28.52
C LEU A 13 12.54 14.39 28.72
N PHE A 14 11.65 13.53 28.20
CA PHE A 14 10.21 13.71 28.37
C PHE A 14 9.79 13.74 29.85
N LYS A 15 10.33 12.82 30.66
CA LYS A 15 10.06 12.78 32.11
C LYS A 15 10.66 13.98 32.83
N GLN A 16 11.86 14.41 32.44
CA GLN A 16 12.50 15.59 33.01
C GLN A 16 11.66 16.85 32.75
N LEU A 17 11.27 17.09 31.49
CA LEU A 17 10.47 18.26 31.11
C LEU A 17 9.13 18.33 31.86
N LEU A 18 8.48 17.19 32.09
CA LEU A 18 7.24 17.15 32.89
C LEU A 18 7.48 17.29 34.39
N GLY A 19 8.63 16.85 34.89
CA GLY A 19 9.01 16.93 36.30
C GLY A 19 9.47 18.33 36.74
N GLU A 20 10.01 19.12 35.82
CA GLU A 20 10.46 20.50 36.07
C GLU A 20 9.30 21.50 36.19
N ILE A 21 8.09 21.13 35.73
CA ILE A 21 6.93 22.00 35.78
C ILE A 21 6.39 22.09 37.21
N PRO A 22 6.27 23.30 37.81
CA PRO A 22 5.72 23.48 39.14
C PRO A 22 4.19 23.37 39.11
N TRP A 23 3.67 22.15 38.93
CA TRP A 23 2.24 21.85 38.75
C TRP A 23 1.35 22.46 39.82
N HIS A 24 1.83 22.53 41.06
CA HIS A 24 1.07 23.12 42.18
C HIS A 24 0.75 24.59 41.94
N ARG A 25 1.67 25.37 41.35
CA ARG A 25 1.43 26.79 41.02
C ARG A 25 0.63 26.95 39.74
N VAL A 26 0.92 26.10 38.76
CA VAL A 26 0.30 26.17 37.43
C VAL A 26 -1.19 25.85 37.47
N LEU A 27 -1.59 24.95 38.37
CA LEU A 27 -2.98 24.51 38.53
C LEU A 27 -3.72 25.21 39.69
N GLU A 28 -3.05 26.07 40.47
CA GLU A 28 -3.66 26.77 41.60
C GLU A 28 -4.78 27.71 41.15
N GLY A 29 -5.94 27.62 41.80
CA GLY A 29 -7.10 28.46 41.50
C GLY A 29 -7.74 28.25 40.12
N LYS A 30 -7.30 27.24 39.35
CA LYS A 30 -7.87 26.91 38.04
C LYS A 30 -9.08 26.01 38.19
N ARG A 31 -10.11 26.24 37.36
CA ARG A 31 -11.23 25.30 37.25
C ARG A 31 -10.73 24.02 36.58
N ALA A 32 -11.41 22.89 36.83
CA ALA A 32 -10.98 21.58 36.32
C ALA A 32 -10.74 21.57 34.79
N GLN A 33 -11.59 22.26 34.03
CA GLN A 33 -11.48 22.34 32.58
C GLN A 33 -10.26 23.17 32.12
N ASP A 34 -9.99 24.30 32.79
CA ASP A 34 -8.83 25.15 32.49
C ASP A 34 -7.52 24.45 32.87
N GLY A 35 -7.50 23.76 34.02
CA GLY A 35 -6.36 22.94 34.44
C GLY A 35 -6.06 21.81 33.44
N TRP A 36 -7.08 21.18 32.87
CA TRP A 36 -6.91 20.15 31.85
C TRP A 36 -6.31 20.69 30.54
N PHE A 37 -6.69 21.90 30.12
CA PHE A 37 -6.09 22.52 28.94
C PHE A 37 -4.61 22.85 29.15
N ILE A 38 -4.27 23.42 30.31
CA ILE A 38 -2.90 23.75 30.67
C ILE A 38 -2.02 22.50 30.76
N PHE A 39 -2.55 21.43 31.35
CA PHE A 39 -1.87 20.14 31.38
C PHE A 39 -1.59 19.60 29.98
N LYS A 40 -2.60 19.59 29.11
CA LYS A 40 -2.44 19.12 27.73
C LYS A 40 -1.40 19.93 26.97
N ASP A 41 -1.43 21.26 27.11
CA ASP A 41 -0.49 22.15 26.43
C ASP A 41 0.96 21.80 26.78
N HIS A 42 1.28 21.73 28.07
CA HIS A 42 2.60 21.34 28.53
C HIS A 42 2.98 19.90 28.14
N PHE A 43 2.03 18.98 28.17
CA PHE A 43 2.25 17.60 27.75
C PHE A 43 2.62 17.51 26.26
N PHE A 44 1.91 18.22 25.39
CA PHE A 44 2.20 18.24 23.96
C PHE A 44 3.51 18.98 23.65
N GLN A 45 3.82 20.06 24.38
CA GLN A 45 5.12 20.74 24.26
C GLN A 45 6.28 19.80 24.63
N ALA A 46 6.17 19.05 25.74
CA ALA A 46 7.17 18.06 26.12
C ALA A 46 7.27 16.94 25.08
N GLN A 47 6.14 16.53 24.49
CA GLN A 47 6.06 15.49 23.47
C GLN A 47 6.78 15.90 22.19
N ASP A 48 6.55 17.13 21.72
CA ASP A 48 7.17 17.66 20.51
C ASP A 48 8.68 17.82 20.65
N GLN A 49 9.17 18.15 21.86
CA GLN A 49 10.60 18.27 22.13
C GLN A 49 11.30 16.92 22.30
N SER A 50 10.58 15.90 22.81
CA SER A 50 11.17 14.62 23.19
C SER A 50 10.98 13.52 22.16
N ILE A 51 9.97 13.64 21.28
CA ILE A 51 9.59 12.61 20.32
C ILE A 51 9.71 13.19 18.91
N PRO A 52 10.74 12.77 18.14
CA PRO A 52 10.90 13.26 16.79
C PRO A 52 9.74 12.83 15.90
N VAL A 53 9.32 13.74 15.01
CA VAL A 53 8.32 13.43 13.99
C VAL A 53 8.99 12.63 12.87
N GLY A 54 8.61 11.37 12.75
CA GLY A 54 9.05 10.51 11.66
C GLY A 54 8.19 10.72 10.41
N ARG A 55 8.82 10.64 9.23
CA ARG A 55 8.06 10.25 8.05
C ARG A 55 7.70 8.79 8.24
N LYS A 56 6.41 8.46 8.27
CA LYS A 56 5.98 7.08 8.03
C LYS A 56 6.65 6.67 6.73
N SER A 57 7.66 5.80 6.84
CA SER A 57 8.16 5.04 5.70
C SER A 57 6.91 4.48 5.05
N ARG A 58 6.60 4.90 3.81
CA ARG A 58 5.60 4.21 2.99
C ARG A 58 6.05 2.77 3.04
N LYS A 59 5.39 1.94 3.86
CA LYS A 59 5.70 0.54 4.20
C LYS A 59 6.79 0.04 3.26
N GLY A 60 8.05 0.08 3.72
CA GLY A 60 9.25 0.01 2.88
C GLY A 60 8.97 -0.88 1.68
N ALA A 61 8.89 -0.26 0.50
CA ALA A 61 8.29 -0.86 -0.70
C ALA A 61 8.64 -2.34 -0.74
N ARG A 62 7.66 -3.18 -0.38
CA ARG A 62 7.93 -4.61 -0.17
C ARG A 62 8.62 -5.09 -1.42
N ARG A 63 9.79 -5.67 -1.23
CA ARG A 63 10.63 -6.14 -2.34
C ARG A 63 9.74 -6.98 -3.26
N PRO A 64 9.62 -6.62 -4.56
CA PRO A 64 8.84 -7.41 -5.49
C PRO A 64 9.31 -8.85 -5.49
N VAL A 65 8.39 -9.81 -5.55
CA VAL A 65 8.70 -11.24 -5.42
C VAL A 65 9.70 -11.71 -6.49
N TRP A 66 9.64 -11.12 -7.70
CA TRP A 66 10.57 -11.41 -8.80
C TRP A 66 12.00 -10.85 -8.59
N LEU A 67 12.22 -9.98 -7.61
CA LEU A 67 13.51 -9.32 -7.41
C LEU A 67 14.45 -10.23 -6.61
N ASN A 68 15.35 -10.97 -7.25
CA ASN A 68 16.36 -11.81 -6.59
C ASN A 68 17.67 -11.05 -6.28
N ARG A 69 18.60 -11.67 -5.51
CA ARG A 69 19.86 -11.03 -5.05
C ARG A 69 20.79 -10.68 -6.22
N GLU A 70 20.81 -11.52 -7.24
CA GLU A 70 21.61 -11.32 -8.46
C GLU A 70 21.14 -10.10 -9.26
N LEU A 71 19.82 -9.97 -9.49
CA LEU A 71 19.22 -8.84 -10.20
C LEU A 71 19.44 -7.53 -9.44
N MET A 72 19.42 -7.59 -8.11
CA MET A 72 19.82 -6.45 -7.26
C MET A 72 21.27 -6.04 -7.50
N GLY A 73 22.19 -7.00 -7.66
CA GLY A 73 23.58 -6.75 -8.03
C GLY A 73 23.69 -6.03 -9.37
N LYS A 74 22.97 -6.53 -10.39
CA LYS A 74 22.90 -5.92 -11.73
C LYS A 74 22.35 -4.48 -11.69
N LEU A 75 21.30 -4.23 -10.90
CA LEU A 75 20.74 -2.88 -10.71
C LEU A 75 21.72 -1.92 -10.03
N LYS A 76 22.45 -2.38 -9.00
CA LYS A 76 23.52 -1.60 -8.34
C LYS A 76 24.66 -1.30 -9.30
N TRP A 77 25.06 -2.29 -10.10
CA TRP A 77 26.09 -2.13 -11.13
C TRP A 77 25.67 -1.07 -12.16
N LYS A 78 24.43 -1.15 -12.69
CA LYS A 78 23.88 -0.12 -13.58
C LYS A 78 23.97 1.28 -12.99
N LYS A 79 23.66 1.44 -11.69
CA LYS A 79 23.77 2.73 -11.00
C LYS A 79 25.22 3.22 -10.89
N ARG A 80 26.18 2.30 -10.72
CA ARG A 80 27.61 2.65 -10.71
C ARG A 80 28.07 3.12 -12.09
N VAL A 81 27.78 2.36 -13.14
CA VAL A 81 28.13 2.71 -14.52
C VAL A 81 27.48 4.02 -14.96
N TYR A 82 26.23 4.28 -14.55
CA TYR A 82 25.59 5.58 -14.78
C TYR A 82 26.36 6.76 -14.16
N ARG A 83 26.88 6.59 -12.93
CA ARG A 83 27.70 7.64 -12.29
C ARG A 83 29.02 7.84 -13.03
N SER A 84 29.70 6.75 -13.38
CA SER A 84 30.94 6.80 -14.16
C SER A 84 30.74 7.44 -15.54
N TRP A 85 29.62 7.16 -16.22
CA TRP A 85 29.27 7.82 -17.49
C TRP A 85 29.01 9.32 -17.29
N LYS A 86 28.30 9.69 -16.22
CA LYS A 86 28.03 11.10 -15.88
C LYS A 86 29.31 11.89 -15.54
N GLU A 87 30.31 11.20 -14.99
CA GLU A 87 31.64 11.73 -14.67
C GLU A 87 32.62 11.60 -15.85
N TRP A 88 32.14 11.23 -17.05
CA TRP A 88 32.92 11.04 -18.27
C TRP A 88 34.00 9.94 -18.21
N VAL A 89 33.97 9.08 -17.19
CA VAL A 89 34.89 7.95 -16.98
C VAL A 89 34.47 6.71 -17.77
N ALA A 90 33.17 6.53 -18.01
CA ALA A 90 32.64 5.40 -18.78
C ALA A 90 32.03 5.87 -20.11
N THR A 91 32.10 5.00 -21.11
CA THR A 91 31.51 5.27 -22.44
C THR A 91 30.00 5.12 -22.43
N TRP A 92 29.33 5.81 -23.37
CA TRP A 92 27.89 5.68 -23.57
C TRP A 92 27.49 4.24 -23.96
N GLU A 93 28.36 3.55 -24.71
CA GLU A 93 28.21 2.19 -25.18
C GLU A 93 28.17 1.19 -24.01
N GLU A 94 29.09 1.31 -23.05
CA GLU A 94 29.12 0.50 -21.84
C GLU A 94 27.88 0.72 -20.97
N TYR A 95 27.42 1.96 -20.84
CA TYR A 95 26.18 2.23 -20.13
C TYR A 95 24.97 1.59 -20.85
N LYS A 96 24.86 1.72 -22.17
CA LYS A 96 23.79 1.12 -22.98
C LYS A 96 23.76 -0.41 -22.87
N THR A 97 24.91 -1.09 -22.88
CA THR A 97 24.96 -2.56 -22.74
C THR A 97 24.46 -2.98 -21.36
N VAL A 98 24.87 -2.30 -20.29
CA VAL A 98 24.44 -2.60 -18.92
C VAL A 98 22.94 -2.32 -18.72
N VAL A 99 22.41 -1.24 -19.30
CA VAL A 99 20.97 -0.94 -19.28
C VAL A 99 20.18 -2.06 -19.96
N ARG A 100 20.59 -2.48 -21.17
CA ARG A 100 19.95 -3.58 -21.91
C ARG A 100 19.99 -4.88 -21.11
N GLY A 101 21.15 -5.25 -20.57
CA GLY A 101 21.30 -6.46 -19.75
C GLY A 101 20.42 -6.44 -18.48
N CYS A 102 20.28 -5.28 -17.82
CA CYS A 102 19.40 -5.15 -16.67
C CYS A 102 17.91 -5.27 -17.03
N ARG A 103 17.49 -4.66 -18.15
CA ARG A 103 16.11 -4.77 -18.65
C ARG A 103 15.77 -6.22 -18.96
N GLU A 104 16.69 -6.91 -19.62
CA GLU A 104 16.55 -8.32 -19.98
C GLU A 104 16.47 -9.23 -18.76
N ALA A 105 17.38 -9.05 -17.79
CA ALA A 105 17.36 -9.82 -16.54
C ALA A 105 16.06 -9.58 -15.74
N THR A 106 15.55 -8.34 -15.74
CA THR A 106 14.27 -8.01 -15.09
C THR A 106 13.10 -8.72 -15.79
N ARG A 107 13.11 -8.76 -17.13
CA ARG A 107 12.08 -9.43 -17.93
C ARG A 107 12.09 -10.94 -17.67
N LYS A 108 13.26 -11.58 -17.69
CA LYS A 108 13.43 -13.01 -17.39
C LYS A 108 12.96 -13.36 -15.97
N ALA A 109 13.32 -12.56 -14.97
CA ALA A 109 12.92 -12.81 -13.59
C ALA A 109 11.40 -12.71 -13.39
N LYS A 110 10.73 -11.75 -14.04
CA LYS A 110 9.27 -11.64 -14.02
C LYS A 110 8.60 -12.83 -14.72
N ALA A 111 9.06 -13.18 -15.92
CA ALA A 111 8.52 -14.32 -16.67
C ALA A 111 8.68 -15.64 -15.91
N SER A 112 9.83 -15.85 -15.24
CA SER A 112 10.06 -17.04 -14.41
C SER A 112 9.11 -17.09 -13.21
N LEU A 113 8.86 -15.97 -12.54
CA LEU A 113 7.88 -15.90 -11.45
C LEU A 113 6.47 -16.25 -11.95
N GLU A 114 6.05 -15.64 -13.06
CA GLU A 114 4.73 -15.87 -13.66
C GLU A 114 4.56 -17.34 -14.10
N LEU A 115 5.59 -17.94 -14.67
CA LEU A 115 5.60 -19.36 -15.04
C LEU A 115 5.47 -20.27 -13.81
N ASN A 116 6.20 -19.98 -12.72
CA ASN A 116 6.09 -20.77 -11.49
C ASN A 116 4.71 -20.64 -10.87
N LEU A 117 4.15 -19.43 -10.83
CA LEU A 117 2.79 -19.19 -10.35
C LEU A 117 1.76 -19.94 -11.18
N ALA A 118 1.92 -19.99 -12.51
CA ALA A 118 1.04 -20.73 -13.42
C ALA A 118 1.11 -22.25 -13.20
N ARG A 119 2.31 -22.78 -12.93
CA ARG A 119 2.50 -24.21 -12.63
C ARG A 119 1.88 -24.62 -11.30
N GLU A 120 2.02 -23.76 -10.29
CA GLU A 120 1.55 -24.02 -8.93
C GLU A 120 0.07 -23.62 -8.71
N VAL A 121 -0.70 -23.23 -9.75
CA VAL A 121 -2.09 -22.79 -9.58
C VAL A 121 -2.95 -23.87 -8.93
N LYS A 122 -2.73 -25.14 -9.28
CA LYS A 122 -3.50 -26.26 -8.76
C LYS A 122 -3.28 -26.46 -7.26
N ASP A 123 -2.03 -26.34 -6.81
CA ASP A 123 -1.65 -26.59 -5.41
C ASP A 123 -1.74 -25.32 -4.53
N ASN A 124 -1.56 -24.15 -5.13
CA ASN A 124 -1.46 -22.86 -4.45
C ASN A 124 -2.21 -21.75 -5.20
N ARG A 125 -3.50 -21.96 -5.45
CA ARG A 125 -4.38 -20.98 -6.12
C ARG A 125 -4.34 -19.58 -5.49
N LYS A 126 -4.11 -19.51 -4.17
CA LYS A 126 -4.05 -18.26 -3.41
C LYS A 126 -2.88 -17.35 -3.82
N SER A 127 -1.70 -17.92 -4.09
CA SER A 127 -0.53 -17.12 -4.49
C SER A 127 -0.73 -16.49 -5.87
N PHE A 128 -1.32 -17.24 -6.81
CA PHE A 128 -1.68 -16.76 -8.13
C PHE A 128 -2.72 -15.64 -8.08
N LEU A 129 -3.84 -15.84 -7.38
CA LEU A 129 -4.89 -14.81 -7.25
C LEU A 129 -4.35 -13.54 -6.57
N LYS A 130 -3.49 -13.70 -5.56
CA LYS A 130 -2.81 -12.56 -4.93
C LYS A 130 -1.92 -11.81 -5.91
N TYR A 131 -1.14 -12.51 -6.74
CA TYR A 131 -0.29 -11.88 -7.76
C TYR A 131 -1.12 -11.07 -8.76
N ILE A 132 -2.26 -11.62 -9.22
CA ILE A 132 -3.19 -10.91 -10.11
C ILE A 132 -3.78 -9.68 -9.42
N ALA A 133 -4.26 -9.81 -8.19
CA ALA A 133 -4.81 -8.69 -7.43
C ALA A 133 -3.77 -7.57 -7.20
N ASP A 134 -2.52 -7.92 -6.89
CA ASP A 134 -1.41 -6.97 -6.75
C ASP A 134 -1.10 -6.25 -8.09
N LYS A 135 -1.39 -6.87 -9.24
CA LYS A 135 -1.15 -6.35 -10.58
C LYS A 135 -2.29 -5.50 -11.14
N THR A 136 -3.53 -5.86 -10.85
CA THR A 136 -4.73 -5.20 -11.42
C THR A 136 -4.99 -3.83 -10.80
N ASN A 137 -4.18 -3.39 -9.82
CA ASN A 137 -4.25 -2.07 -9.20
C ASN A 137 -5.68 -1.65 -8.87
N THR A 138 -6.47 -2.58 -8.35
CA THR A 138 -7.83 -2.30 -7.90
C THR A 138 -7.67 -1.53 -6.60
N ARG A 139 -7.63 -0.19 -6.70
CA ARG A 139 -8.31 0.63 -5.70
C ARG A 139 -9.72 0.04 -5.65
N GLY A 140 -9.98 -0.74 -4.61
CA GLY A 140 -11.11 -1.68 -4.54
C GLY A 140 -12.44 -0.97 -4.39
N ASN A 141 -12.78 -0.10 -5.33
CA ASN A 141 -14.11 0.44 -5.44
C ASN A 141 -14.64 0.17 -6.84
N VAL A 142 -15.84 -0.41 -6.88
CA VAL A 142 -16.62 -0.55 -8.10
C VAL A 142 -16.91 0.86 -8.60
N GLY A 143 -16.64 1.10 -9.89
CA GLY A 143 -16.98 2.37 -10.53
C GLY A 143 -18.47 2.69 -10.37
N PRO A 144 -18.88 3.96 -10.55
CA PRO A 144 -20.28 4.31 -10.46
C PRO A 144 -21.13 3.45 -11.40
N LEU A 145 -22.25 2.92 -10.90
CA LEU A 145 -23.15 2.04 -11.64
C LEU A 145 -24.41 2.80 -12.05
N LEU A 146 -25.01 2.49 -13.20
CA LEU A 146 -26.30 3.03 -13.59
C LEU A 146 -27.41 2.07 -13.14
N ASN A 147 -28.47 2.61 -12.53
CA ASN A 147 -29.68 1.84 -12.30
C ASN A 147 -30.57 1.80 -13.55
N GLU A 148 -31.67 1.05 -13.49
CA GLU A 148 -32.65 0.90 -14.59
C GLU A 148 -33.24 2.24 -15.07
N VAL A 149 -33.24 3.25 -14.19
CA VAL A 149 -33.76 4.60 -14.44
C VAL A 149 -32.68 5.55 -15.00
N GLY A 150 -31.46 5.05 -15.26
CA GLY A 150 -30.34 5.84 -15.77
C GLY A 150 -29.66 6.75 -14.75
N ALA A 151 -29.96 6.60 -13.45
CA ALA A 151 -29.34 7.35 -12.38
C ALA A 151 -28.00 6.73 -11.93
N LEU A 152 -27.01 7.58 -11.69
CA LEU A 152 -25.65 7.17 -11.32
C LEU A 152 -25.54 6.88 -9.81
N MET A 153 -25.26 5.62 -9.47
CA MET A 153 -25.04 5.15 -8.11
C MET A 153 -23.55 5.23 -7.76
N THR A 154 -23.18 6.20 -6.93
CA THR A 154 -21.81 6.38 -6.44
C THR A 154 -21.57 5.78 -5.06
N GLU A 155 -22.62 5.66 -4.23
CA GLU A 155 -22.57 5.05 -2.89
C GLU A 155 -22.42 3.52 -2.93
N ASP A 156 -21.55 2.98 -2.08
CA ASP A 156 -21.21 1.55 -2.06
C ASP A 156 -22.41 0.66 -1.66
N THR A 157 -23.29 1.14 -0.77
CA THR A 157 -24.52 0.44 -0.37
C THR A 157 -25.50 0.27 -1.53
N LYS A 158 -25.80 1.37 -2.24
CA LYS A 158 -26.69 1.36 -3.42
C LYS A 158 -26.13 0.51 -4.55
N LYS A 159 -24.80 0.55 -4.77
CA LYS A 159 -24.13 -0.33 -5.74
C LYS A 159 -24.29 -1.80 -5.36
N ALA A 160 -24.17 -2.16 -4.08
CA ALA A 160 -24.34 -3.53 -3.61
C ALA A 160 -25.78 -4.02 -3.76
N GLU A 161 -26.77 -3.20 -3.41
CA GLU A 161 -28.20 -3.52 -3.56
C GLU A 161 -28.58 -3.75 -5.03
N LEU A 162 -28.13 -2.87 -5.93
CA LEU A 162 -28.36 -2.99 -7.37
C LEU A 162 -27.77 -4.29 -7.94
N LEU A 163 -26.52 -4.59 -7.58
CA LEU A 163 -25.87 -5.83 -8.02
C LEU A 163 -26.58 -7.05 -7.45
N ASN A 164 -27.00 -7.02 -6.18
CA ASN A 164 -27.71 -8.13 -5.54
C ASN A 164 -29.07 -8.39 -6.21
N ALA A 165 -29.83 -7.34 -6.52
CA ALA A 165 -31.10 -7.45 -7.25
C ALA A 165 -30.91 -8.05 -8.65
N PHE A 166 -29.89 -7.59 -9.39
CA PHE A 166 -29.53 -8.15 -10.68
C PHE A 166 -29.15 -9.63 -10.58
N PHE A 167 -28.29 -10.01 -9.63
CA PHE A 167 -27.93 -11.42 -9.45
C PHE A 167 -29.13 -12.28 -9.08
N ALA A 168 -30.02 -11.80 -8.21
CA ALA A 168 -31.24 -12.51 -7.87
C ALA A 168 -32.12 -12.74 -9.11
N SER A 169 -32.28 -11.74 -9.99
CA SER A 169 -33.12 -11.85 -11.18
C SER A 169 -32.61 -12.92 -12.18
N VAL A 170 -31.30 -13.07 -12.33
CA VAL A 170 -30.72 -14.12 -13.21
C VAL A 170 -30.96 -15.53 -12.67
N TYR A 171 -31.14 -15.68 -11.35
CA TYR A 171 -31.40 -16.98 -10.71
C TYR A 171 -32.90 -17.25 -10.47
N THR A 172 -33.77 -16.24 -10.58
CA THR A 172 -35.23 -16.40 -10.43
C THR A 172 -35.99 -16.52 -11.75
N ALA A 173 -35.30 -16.40 -12.90
CA ALA A 173 -35.87 -16.76 -14.19
C ALA A 173 -35.90 -18.29 -14.33
N GLY A 174 -36.85 -18.92 -13.64
CA GLY A 174 -37.28 -20.27 -13.96
C GLY A 174 -37.95 -20.24 -15.33
N ASP A 175 -37.20 -20.63 -16.36
CA ASP A 175 -37.68 -21.48 -17.45
C ASP A 175 -36.44 -21.94 -18.25
N CYS A 176 -36.04 -23.20 -18.00
CA CYS A 176 -35.25 -23.94 -18.97
C CYS A 176 -36.07 -24.04 -20.27
N PRO A 177 -35.51 -23.72 -21.45
CA PRO A 177 -36.06 -24.27 -22.69
C PRO A 177 -36.00 -25.80 -22.56
N GLN A 178 -37.14 -26.48 -22.56
CA GLN A 178 -37.16 -27.93 -22.63
C GLN A 178 -36.38 -28.39 -23.86
N GLU A 179 -35.55 -29.43 -23.68
CA GLU A 179 -34.94 -30.15 -24.79
C GLU A 179 -36.02 -30.59 -25.79
N PRO A 180 -35.84 -30.38 -27.11
CA PRO A 180 -36.78 -30.88 -28.09
C PRO A 180 -36.78 -32.40 -28.04
N GLN A 181 -37.90 -32.99 -27.61
CA GLN A 181 -38.11 -34.42 -27.81
C GLN A 181 -38.44 -34.67 -29.28
N THR A 182 -37.57 -35.39 -29.97
CA THR A 182 -37.83 -35.99 -31.29
C THR A 182 -38.78 -37.19 -31.11
N PRO A 183 -39.95 -37.20 -31.77
CA PRO A 183 -40.71 -38.43 -31.97
C PRO A 183 -40.16 -39.20 -33.18
N GLU A 184 -40.35 -40.53 -33.13
CA GLU A 184 -39.98 -41.51 -34.18
C GLU A 184 -40.50 -41.20 -35.58
#